data_AF-A0A139NBI1-F1
#
_entry.id   AF-A0A139NBI1-F1
#
_cell.length_a   1.000
_cell.length_b   1.000
_cell.length_c   1.000
_cell.angle_alpha   90.00
_cell.angle_beta   90.00
_cell.angle_gamma   90.00
#
_symmetry.space_group_name_H-M   'P 1'
#
loop_
_entity.id
_entity.type
_entity.pdbx_description
1 polymer ?
#
loop_
_entity_poly.entity_id
_entity_poly.type
_entity_poly.pdbx_seq_one_letter_code
_entity_poly.pdbx_strand_id
1 'polypeptide(L)' 'MTQTHAPYRVDHVGSFLRPQELVVAREKFTAGELSQEELTLVEDQAIRELVKKKSLLV' A
#
# COMPACT_ATOMS: atom_id res chain seq x y z
N MET A 1 -0.10 33.13 27.46
CA MET A 1 0.45 32.67 26.16
C MET A 1 -0.28 31.40 25.80
N THR A 2 -1.16 31.48 24.81
CA THR A 2 -2.01 30.37 24.37
C THR A 2 -1.15 29.33 23.66
N GLN A 3 -0.97 28.17 24.30
CA GLN A 3 -0.26 27.03 23.75
C GLN A 3 -1.08 26.49 22.57
N THR A 4 -0.73 26.90 21.36
CA THR A 4 -1.30 26.36 20.12
C THR A 4 -0.81 24.92 19.96
N HIS A 5 -1.55 23.96 20.53
CA HIS A 5 -1.40 22.55 20.20
C HIS A 5 -1.82 22.36 18.73
N ALA A 6 -0.87 22.57 17.82
CA ALA A 6 -1.04 22.11 16.45
C ALA A 6 -1.25 20.59 16.52
N PRO A 7 -2.35 20.04 15.96
CA PRO A 7 -2.51 18.60 15.93
C PRO A 7 -1.41 18.08 15.01
N TYR A 8 -0.39 17.46 15.57
CA TYR A 8 0.69 16.84 14.81
C TYR A 8 0.07 15.78 13.90
N ARG A 9 -0.24 16.17 12.65
CA ARG A 9 -0.63 15.26 11.58
C ARG A 9 0.64 14.60 11.08
N VAL A 10 0.80 13.32 11.40
CA VAL A 10 1.87 12.52 10.81
C VAL A 10 1.38 12.07 9.43
N ASP A 11 1.56 12.94 8.44
CA ASP A 11 1.38 12.58 7.05
C ASP A 11 2.53 11.63 6.66
N HIS A 12 2.21 10.36 6.41
CA HIS A 12 3.20 9.39 5.94
C HIS A 12 3.53 9.68 4.48
N VAL A 13 4.53 10.54 4.25
CA VAL A 13 5.01 10.85 2.91
C VAL A 13 6.10 9.82 2.53
N GLY A 14 5.77 8.87 1.66
CA GLY A 14 6.73 7.85 1.20
C GLY A 14 6.08 6.66 0.50
N SER A 15 6.89 5.84 -0.18
CA SER A 15 6.44 4.53 -0.65
C SER A 15 6.20 3.63 0.55
N PHE A 16 4.96 3.18 0.76
CA PHE A 16 4.67 2.12 1.73
C PHE A 16 5.49 0.87 1.37
N LEU A 17 5.83 0.07 2.39
CA LEU A 17 6.52 -1.21 2.19
C LEU A 17 5.76 -1.99 1.10
N ARG A 18 6.43 -2.32 -0.01
CA ARG A 18 5.81 -3.11 -1.07
C ARG A 18 5.41 -4.47 -0.47
N PRO A 19 4.11 -4.81 -0.46
CA PRO A 19 3.67 -6.07 0.10
C PRO A 19 4.29 -7.23 -0.70
N GLN A 20 4.65 -8.30 0.00
CA GLN A 20 5.33 -9.46 -0.59
C GLN A 20 4.51 -10.07 -1.74
N GLU A 21 3.19 -10.05 -1.63
CA GLU A 21 2.27 -10.53 -2.67
C GLU A 21 2.45 -9.79 -3.99
N LEU A 22 2.66 -8.48 -3.93
CA LEU A 22 2.85 -7.61 -5.09
C LEU A 22 4.22 -7.87 -5.74
N VAL A 23 5.25 -8.19 -4.94
CA VAL A 23 6.57 -8.61 -5.43
C VAL A 23 6.47 -9.96 -6.15
N VAL A 24 5.80 -10.94 -5.55
CA VAL A 24 5.60 -12.28 -6.15
C VAL A 24 4.76 -12.19 -7.43
N ALA A 25 3.70 -11.38 -7.46
CA ALA A 25 2.91 -11.17 -8.66
C ALA A 25 3.72 -10.49 -9.78
N ARG A 26 4.59 -9.54 -9.42
CA ARG A 26 5.51 -8.91 -10.37
C ARG A 26 6.50 -9.93 -10.95
N GLU A 27 7.04 -10.82 -10.11
CA GLU A 27 7.94 -11.90 -10.55
C GLU A 27 7.23 -12.87 -11.51
N LYS A 28 6.00 -13.29 -11.18
CA LYS A 28 5.18 -14.15 -12.05
C LYS A 28 4.81 -13.48 -13.38
N PHE A 29 4.51 -12.18 -13.35
CA PHE A 29 4.28 -11.39 -14.56
C PHE A 29 5.54 -11.32 -15.42
N THR A 30 6.71 -11.10 -14.82
CA THR A 30 7.99 -11.13 -15.56
C THR A 30 8.35 -12.51 -16.09
N ALA A 31 7.90 -13.58 -15.42
CA ALA A 31 8.03 -14.96 -15.89
C ALA A 31 7.04 -15.31 -17.02
N GLY A 32 6.07 -14.44 -17.31
CA GLY A 32 5.01 -14.71 -18.30
C GLY A 32 3.91 -15.66 -17.79
N GLU A 33 3.90 -15.96 -16.49
CA GLU A 33 2.91 -16.82 -15.84
C GLU A 33 1.64 -16.07 -15.41
N LEU A 34 1.68 -14.73 -15.48
CA LEU A 34 0.60 -13.86 -15.04
C LEU A 34 0.23 -12.88 -16.16
N SER A 35 -1.06 -12.67 -16.37
CA SER A 35 -1.55 -11.63 -17.26
C SER A 35 -1.48 -10.25 -16.59
N GLN A 36 -1.52 -9.19 -17.40
CA GLN A 36 -1.54 -7.80 -16.90
C GLN A 36 -2.80 -7.53 -16.07
N GLU A 37 -3.91 -8.17 -16.42
CA GLU A 37 -5.20 -8.06 -15.72
C GLU A 37 -5.10 -8.65 -14.30
N GLU A 38 -4.50 -9.85 -14.18
CA GLU A 38 -4.25 -10.49 -12.90
C GLU A 38 -3.26 -9.69 -12.04
N LEU A 39 -2.22 -9.10 -12.65
CA LEU A 39 -1.28 -8.25 -11.92
C LEU A 39 -2.00 -7.05 -11.31
N THR A 40 -2.89 -6.43 -12.08
CA THR A 40 -3.68 -5.27 -11.65
C THR A 40 -4.62 -5.65 -10.50
N LEU A 41 -5.26 -6.83 -10.55
CA LEU A 41 -6.12 -7.32 -9.46
C LEU A 41 -5.33 -7.55 -8.16
N VAL A 42 -4.13 -8.11 -8.25
CA VAL A 42 -3.26 -8.30 -7.08
C VAL A 42 -2.78 -6.97 -6.51
N GLU A 43 -2.43 -6.01 -7.37
CA GLU A 43 -2.08 -4.64 -6.99
C GLU A 43 -3.25 -3.96 -6.25
N ASP A 44 -4.47 -4.06 -6.78
CA ASP A 44 -5.67 -3.51 -6.15
C ASP A 44 -5.99 -4.16 -4.80
N GLN A 45 -5.84 -5.48 -4.70
CA GLN A 45 -6.08 -6.20 -3.45
C GLN A 45 -5.06 -5.78 -2.38
N ALA A 46 -3.78 -5.68 -2.74
CA ALA A 46 -2.73 -5.20 -1.86
C ALA A 46 -2.97 -3.76 -1.39
N ILE A 47 -3.48 -2.88 -2.26
CA ILE A 47 -3.86 -1.51 -1.91
C ILE A 47 -5.03 -1.53 -0.92
N ARG A 48 -6.08 -2.33 -1.15
CA ARG A 48 -7.22 -2.44 -0.21
C ARG A 48 -6.78 -2.93 1.16
N GLU A 49 -5.88 -3.90 1.21
CA GLU A 49 -5.33 -4.39 2.48
C GLU A 49 -4.48 -3.33 3.18
N LEU A 50 -3.64 -2.60 2.45
CA LEU A 50 -2.87 -1.48 3.00
C LEU A 50 -3.78 -0.38 3.55
N VAL A 51 -4.82 0.01 2.81
CA VAL A 51 -5.81 1.01 3.24
C VAL A 51 -6.56 0.52 4.47
N LYS A 52 -6.99 -0.74 4.49
CA LYS A 52 -7.65 -1.35 5.66
C LYS A 52 -6.72 -1.34 6.88
N LYS A 53 -5.45 -1.67 6.72
CA LYS A 53 -4.44 -1.65 7.79
C LYS A 53 -4.15 -0.23 8.28
N LYS A 54 -4.16 0.77 7.37
CA LYS A 54 -3.94 2.18 7.70
C LYS A 54 -5.14 2.80 8.40
N SER A 55 -6.35 2.47 7.97
CA SER A 55 -7.61 2.91 8.59
C SER A 55 -7.81 2.36 10.00
N LEU A 56 -7.20 1.23 10.33
CA LEU A 56 -7.26 0.63 11.68
C LEU A 56 -6.27 1.28 12.65
N LEU A 57 -5.41 2.19 12.16
CA LEU A 57 -4.40 2.91 12.92
C LEU A 57 -4.72 4.42 12.93
N VAL A 58 -5.96 4.77 13.25
CA VAL A 58 -6.43 6.12 13.58
C VAL A 58 -7.46 6.00 14.69
#